data_AF-A0A2G9XLK0-F1
#
_entry.id   AF-A0A2G9XLK0-F1
#
_cell.length_a   1.000
_cell.length_b   1.000
_cell.length_c   1.000
_cell.angle_alpha   90.00
_cell.angle_beta   90.00
_cell.angle_gamma   90.00
#
_symmetry.space_group_name_H-M   'P 1'
#
loop_
_entity.id
_entity.type
_entity.pdbx_description
1 polymer ?
#
loop_
_entity_poly.entity_id
_entity_poly.type
_entity_poly.pdbx_seq_one_letter_code
_entity_poly.pdbx_strand_id
1 'polypeptide(L)' 'MKIEYSKEADALYVYFREDYVAKSKEIEDGVVVDFDKDGQLIGIEVLDVRQRFSLSDIVNVNIENLPVEAVG' A
#
# COMPACT_ATOMS: atom_id res chain seq x y z
N MET A 1 -3.01 9.35 -2.99
CA MET A 1 -2.28 8.06 -2.99
C MET A 1 -0.79 8.36 -2.92
N LYS A 2 -0.06 7.68 -2.04
CA LYS A 2 1.41 7.74 -1.94
C LYS A 2 1.94 6.30 -1.96
N ILE A 3 3.03 6.05 -2.68
CA ILE A 3 3.72 4.76 -2.69
C ILE A 3 5.15 5.00 -2.23
N GLU A 4 5.62 4.24 -1.24
CA GLU A 4 6.92 4.46 -0.61
C GLU A 4 7.63 3.13 -0.42
N TYR A 5 8.87 3.04 -0.92
CA TYR A 5 9.74 1.89 -0.69
C TYR A 5 10.84 2.28 0.30
N SER A 6 10.91 1.57 1.43
CA SER A 6 11.99 1.68 2.41
C SER A 6 13.07 0.65 2.11
N LYS A 7 14.23 1.12 1.64
CA LYS A 7 15.39 0.25 1.40
C LYS A 7 15.95 -0.37 2.69
N GLU A 8 15.84 0.35 3.82
CA GLU A 8 16.32 -0.12 5.12
C GLU A 8 15.48 -1.29 5.63
N ALA A 9 14.16 -1.17 5.52
CA ALA A 9 13.22 -2.21 5.96
C ALA A 9 12.93 -3.28 4.89
N ASP A 10 13.36 -3.07 3.64
CA ASP A 10 12.93 -3.88 2.48
C ASP A 10 11.40 -3.99 2.37
N ALA A 11 10.74 -2.84 2.53
CA ALA A 11 9.29 -2.76 2.66
C ALA A 11 8.70 -1.77 1.64
N LEU A 12 7.53 -2.10 1.10
CA LEU A 12 6.72 -1.26 0.24
C LEU A 12 5.43 -0.90 0.95
N TYR A 13 5.15 0.39 1.09
CA TYR A 13 3.87 0.90 1.53
C TYR A 13 3.11 1.53 0.37
N VAL A 14 1.83 1.19 0.27
CA VAL A 14 0.85 1.87 -0.58
C VAL A 14 -0.19 2.53 0.31
N TYR A 15 -0.16 3.86 0.39
CA TYR A 15 -1.14 4.67 1.10
C TYR A 15 -2.24 5.11 0.13
N PHE A 16 -3.46 4.64 0.36
CA PHE A 16 -4.64 5.11 -0.38
C PHE A 16 -5.15 6.45 0.18
N ARG A 17 -5.13 6.59 1.52
CA ARG A 17 -5.50 7.80 2.25
C ARG A 17 -4.39 8.16 3.25
N GLU A 18 -4.16 9.46 3.44
CA GLU A 18 -3.31 9.95 4.53
C GLU A 18 -4.20 10.16 5.77
N ASP A 19 -4.28 9.14 6.62
CA ASP A 19 -5.14 9.12 7.81
C ASP A 19 -4.49 8.29 8.93
N TYR A 20 -5.05 8.37 10.14
CA TYR A 20 -4.60 7.63 11.31
C TYR A 20 -4.97 6.14 11.22
N VAL A 21 -3.97 5.27 11.32
CA VAL A 21 -4.15 3.81 11.41
C VAL A 21 -4.67 3.46 12.80
N ALA A 22 -5.93 3.02 12.88
CA ALA A 22 -6.55 2.55 14.11
C ALA A 22 -6.37 1.05 14.32
N LYS A 23 -6.25 0.29 13.23
CA LYS A 23 -6.09 -1.16 13.26
C LYS A 23 -5.29 -1.66 12.06
N SER A 24 -4.35 -2.55 12.33
CA SER A 24 -3.61 -3.30 11.30
C SER A 24 -3.99 -4.77 11.35
N LYS A 25 -4.02 -5.42 10.19
CA LYS A 25 -4.24 -6.87 10.06
C LYS A 25 -3.20 -7.46 9.13
N GLU A 26 -2.38 -8.35 9.65
CA GLU A 26 -1.57 -9.24 8.83
C GLU A 26 -2.46 -10.30 8.19
N ILE A 27 -2.48 -10.34 6.87
CA ILE A 27 -3.33 -11.26 6.09
C ILE A 27 -2.56 -12.46 5.57
N GLU A 28 -1.26 -12.29 5.39
CA GLU A 28 -0.25 -13.30 5.05
C GLU A 28 1.06 -12.83 5.69
N ASP A 29 2.01 -13.75 5.89
CA ASP A 29 3.33 -13.42 6.42
C ASP A 29 3.94 -12.24 5.65
N GLY A 30 4.24 -11.14 6.35
CA GLY A 30 4.81 -9.92 5.79
C GLY A 30 3.88 -9.11 4.89
N VAL A 31 2.56 -9.33 4.93
CA VAL A 31 1.56 -8.52 4.21
C VAL A 31 0.52 -8.00 5.19
N VAL A 32 0.53 -6.68 5.41
CA VAL A 32 -0.30 -6.01 6.40
C VAL A 32 -1.26 -5.04 5.72
N VAL A 33 -2.51 -5.03 6.18
CA VAL A 33 -3.55 -4.11 5.72
C VAL A 33 -3.98 -3.21 6.88
N ASP A 34 -3.94 -1.90 6.64
CA ASP A 34 -4.24 -0.87 7.63
C ASP A 34 -5.63 -0.28 7.45
N PHE A 35 -6.34 -0.09 8.56
CA PHE A 35 -7.71 0.41 8.62
C PHE A 35 -7.85 1.58 9.59
N ASP A 36 -8.76 2.48 9.27
CA ASP A 36 -9.20 3.52 10.20
C ASP A 36 -10.18 2.96 11.24
N LYS A 37 -10.63 3.83 12.16
CA LYS A 37 -11.56 3.49 13.25
C LYS A 37 -12.92 2.97 12.75
N ASP A 38 -13.31 3.32 11.52
CA ASP A 38 -14.58 2.94 10.91
C ASP A 38 -14.42 1.68 10.03
N GLY A 39 -13.22 1.09 10.02
CA GLY A 39 -12.90 -0.12 9.27
C GLY A 39 -12.65 0.12 7.79
N GLN A 40 -12.43 1.36 7.36
CA GLN A 40 -12.11 1.68 5.96
C GLN A 40 -10.60 1.56 5.72
N LEU A 41 -10.22 1.11 4.52
CA LEU A 41 -8.83 0.89 4.13
C LEU A 41 -8.02 2.19 4.10
N ILE A 42 -6.86 2.21 4.74
CA ILE A 42 -5.88 3.30 4.71
C ILE A 42 -4.73 2.95 3.77
N GLY A 43 -4.15 1.77 3.94
CA GLY A 43 -2.94 1.38 3.23
C GLY A 43 -2.63 -0.11 3.32
N ILE A 44 -1.60 -0.51 2.58
CA ILE A 44 -1.05 -1.87 2.56
C ILE A 44 0.46 -1.77 2.72
N GLU A 45 1.03 -2.58 3.61
CA GLU A 45 2.46 -2.83 3.75
C GLU A 45 2.80 -4.20 3.20
N VAL A 46 3.90 -4.28 2.47
CA VAL A 46 4.53 -5.55 2.07
C VAL A 46 5.98 -5.53 2.49
N LEU A 47 6.38 -6.49 3.32
CA LEU A 47 7.75 -6.73 3.76
C LEU A 47 8.46 -7.73 2.82
N ASP A 48 9.79 -7.79 2.92
CA ASP A 48 10.64 -8.68 2.12
C ASP A 48 10.41 -8.53 0.61
N VAL A 49 10.24 -7.29 0.17
CA VAL A 49 9.85 -6.97 -1.22
C VAL A 49 10.79 -7.60 -2.24
N ARG A 50 12.11 -7.53 -2.02
CA ARG A 50 13.11 -8.13 -2.93
C ARG A 50 13.07 -9.66 -2.99
N GLN A 51 12.43 -10.32 -2.03
CA GLN A 51 12.21 -11.77 -2.05
C GLN A 51 10.95 -12.14 -2.84
N ARG A 52 9.95 -11.23 -2.86
CA ARG A 52 8.65 -11.44 -3.49
C ARG A 52 8.61 -10.96 -4.94
N PHE A 53 9.32 -9.89 -5.25
CA PHE A 53 9.28 -9.20 -6.54
C PHE A 53 10.68 -8.81 -7.02
N SER A 54 10.85 -8.72 -8.34
CA SER A 54 11.96 -7.93 -8.87
C SER A 54 11.62 -6.45 -8.74
N LEU A 55 12.63 -5.60 -8.53
CA LEU A 55 12.37 -4.16 -8.44
C LEU A 55 11.71 -3.64 -9.72
N SER A 56 12.04 -4.20 -10.89
CA SER A 56 11.40 -3.88 -12.18
C SER A 56 9.88 -4.08 -12.19
N ASP A 57 9.35 -5.02 -11.41
CA ASP A 57 7.92 -5.29 -11.34
C ASP A 57 7.15 -4.16 -10.63
N ILE A 58 7.82 -3.42 -9.74
CA ILE A 58 7.17 -2.45 -8.84
C ILE A 58 7.52 -0.98 -9.14
N VAL A 59 8.40 -0.69 -10.10
CA VAL A 59 8.73 0.71 -10.46
C VAL A 59 7.61 1.38 -11.26
N ASN A 60 6.80 0.59 -11.96
CA ASN A 60 5.77 1.10 -12.87
C ASN A 60 4.40 1.00 -12.21
N VAL A 61 3.75 2.15 -12.05
CA VAL A 61 2.39 2.23 -11.51
C VAL A 61 1.48 2.74 -12.62
N ASN A 62 0.51 1.92 -13.01
CA ASN A 62 -0.52 2.28 -13.99
C ASN A 62 -1.88 2.36 -13.29
N ILE A 63 -2.63 3.41 -13.57
CA ILE A 63 -4.02 3.57 -13.10
C ILE A 63 -4.89 3.63 -14.34
N GLU A 64 -5.77 2.63 -14.51
CA GLU A 64 -6.66 2.52 -15.66
C GLU A 64 -8.12 2.62 -15.21
N ASN A 65 -8.98 3.16 -16.10
CA ASN A 65 -10.43 3.27 -15.87
C ASN A 65 -10.83 4.00 -14.59
N LEU A 66 -10.02 4.95 -14.12
CA LEU A 66 -10.37 5.79 -12.98
C LEU A 66 -11.51 6.72 -13.40
N PRO A 67 -12.66 6.75 -12.68
CA PRO A 67 -13.77 7.65 -12.98
C PRO A 67 -13.39 9.07 -12.54
N VAL A 68 -12.57 9.75 -13.34
CA VAL A 68 -12.07 11.10 -13.06
C VAL A 68 -13.20 12.13 -13.04
N GLU A 69 -14.33 11.87 -13.69
CA GLU A 69 -15.54 12.68 -13.59
C GLU A 69 -16.16 12.69 -12.18
N ALA A 70 -15.83 11.69 -11.35
CA ALA A 70 -16.20 11.65 -9.94
C ALA A 70 -15.18 12.38 -9.05
N VAL A 71 -14.05 12.80 -9.62
CA VAL A 71 -13.02 13.61 -8.97
C VAL A 71 -13.25 15.06 -9.39
N GLY A 72 -14.05 15.78 -8.60
CA GLY A 72 -14.41 17.18 -8.85
C GLY A 72 -13.21 18.12 -8.94
#